data_AF-A0A958XM79-F1
#
_entry.id   AF-A0A958XM79-F1
#
_cell.length_a   1.000
_cell.length_b   1.000
_cell.length_c   1.000
_cell.angle_alpha   90.00
_cell.angle_beta   90.00
_cell.angle_gamma   90.00
#
_symmetry.space_group_name_H-M   'P 1'
#
loop_
_entity.id
_entity.type
_entity.pdbx_description
1 polymer ?
#
loop_
_entity_poly.entity_id
_entity_poly.type
_entity_poly.pdbx_seq_one_letter_code
_entity_poly.pdbx_strand_id
1 'polypeptide(L)'
;MAATQATTTTKSKVEASSTSTATTLSPRARIARQILIYHFILIGISCVYYLLRGFDFEEFTSLMGILAPVTAMYGGAVFRYIGRSITEPNLNGKNSQPINNMVRWLVNGHFVTVMLLISLKALAPNILNFQDMTMFLTLVESALGVYMGNIILALFEPEAKKSDK
;
A
#
# COMPACT_ATOMS: atom_id res chain seq x y z
N MET A 1 14.68 27.35 -69.21
CA MET A 1 15.51 27.89 -68.12
C MET A 1 14.67 27.82 -66.85
N ALA A 2 14.85 26.81 -66.00
CA ALA A 2 15.52 26.89 -64.68
C ALA A 2 14.83 27.93 -63.75
N ALA A 3 13.86 27.51 -62.94
CA ALA A 3 13.97 27.00 -61.55
C ALA A 3 14.19 28.11 -60.51
N THR A 4 13.30 28.19 -59.51
CA THR A 4 13.60 28.24 -58.06
C THR A 4 12.29 28.31 -57.26
N GLN A 5 12.05 27.30 -56.44
CA GLN A 5 11.05 27.26 -55.37
C GLN A 5 11.58 28.02 -54.15
N ALA A 6 10.70 28.70 -53.40
CA ALA A 6 11.02 29.19 -52.06
C ALA A 6 9.92 28.77 -51.07
N THR A 7 10.14 27.60 -50.48
CA THR A 7 9.44 27.10 -49.28
C THR A 7 9.80 27.99 -48.10
N THR A 8 8.83 28.67 -47.49
CA THR A 8 9.03 29.33 -46.19
C THR A 8 8.36 28.51 -45.10
N THR A 9 9.19 27.77 -44.37
CA THR A 9 8.85 26.99 -43.19
C THR A 9 8.63 27.93 -41.99
N THR A 10 7.38 28.20 -41.62
CA THR A 10 7.09 28.88 -40.36
C THR A 10 7.09 27.85 -39.23
N LYS A 11 8.13 27.89 -38.39
CA LYS A 11 8.31 27.09 -37.18
C LYS A 11 7.08 27.20 -36.27
N SER A 12 6.34 26.11 -36.09
CA SER A 12 5.43 25.94 -34.96
C SER A 12 6.25 26.02 -33.67
N LYS A 13 6.06 27.10 -32.92
CA LYS A 13 6.47 27.23 -31.53
C LYS A 13 5.62 26.24 -30.73
N VAL A 14 6.18 25.05 -30.48
CA VAL A 14 5.62 24.10 -29.51
C VAL A 14 5.80 24.74 -28.14
N GLU A 15 4.75 25.38 -27.64
CA GLU A 15 4.59 25.64 -26.22
C GLU A 15 4.52 24.28 -25.53
N ALA A 16 5.63 23.90 -24.91
CA ALA A 16 5.67 22.82 -23.95
C ALA A 16 4.81 23.22 -22.76
N SER A 17 3.51 22.93 -22.86
CA SER A 17 2.63 22.79 -21.70
C SER A 17 3.19 21.67 -20.85
N SER A 18 4.06 22.03 -19.91
CA SER A 18 4.47 21.18 -18.79
C SER A 18 3.28 21.06 -17.84
N THR A 19 2.22 20.41 -18.31
CA THR A 19 1.23 19.82 -17.43
C THR A 19 2.00 18.73 -16.70
N SER A 20 2.44 19.03 -15.48
CA SER A 20 2.85 17.99 -14.55
C SER A 20 1.62 17.13 -14.30
N THR A 21 1.47 16.09 -15.11
CA THR A 21 0.48 15.05 -14.89
C THR A 21 0.92 14.37 -13.62
N ALA A 22 0.43 14.88 -12.48
CA ALA A 22 0.68 14.31 -11.18
C ALA A 22 0.40 12.82 -11.31
N THR A 23 1.42 12.01 -11.08
CA THR A 23 1.45 10.56 -11.25
C THR A 23 0.38 9.97 -10.31
N THR A 24 -0.88 9.92 -10.76
CA THR A 24 -1.99 9.49 -9.90
C THR A 24 -1.83 8.01 -9.65
N LEU A 25 -1.49 7.66 -8.40
CA LEU A 25 -1.35 6.28 -7.95
C LEU A 25 -2.60 5.48 -8.33
N SER A 26 -2.41 4.25 -8.85
CA SER A 26 -3.53 3.34 -9.08
C SER A 26 -4.31 3.13 -7.79
N PRO A 27 -5.64 2.94 -7.83
CA PRO A 27 -6.44 2.76 -6.61
C PRO A 27 -5.87 1.70 -5.66
N ARG A 28 -5.34 0.60 -6.22
CA ARG A 28 -4.74 -0.51 -5.45
C ARG A 28 -3.43 -0.09 -4.77
N ALA A 29 -2.58 0.66 -5.48
CA ALA A 29 -1.35 1.20 -4.92
C ALA A 29 -1.63 2.25 -3.82
N ARG A 30 -2.72 3.03 -3.94
CA ARG A 30 -3.14 3.97 -2.89
C ARG A 30 -3.53 3.24 -1.61
N ILE A 31 -4.29 2.15 -1.73
CA ILE A 31 -4.67 1.33 -0.56
C ILE A 31 -3.44 0.64 0.04
N ALA A 32 -2.58 0.02 -0.77
CA ALA A 32 -1.34 -0.60 -0.28
C ALA A 32 -0.44 0.41 0.46
N ARG A 33 -0.29 1.64 -0.09
CA ARG A 33 0.42 2.73 0.58
C ARG A 33 -0.24 3.14 1.89
N GLN A 34 -1.56 3.25 1.92
CA GLN A 34 -2.30 3.63 3.13
C GLN A 34 -2.16 2.55 4.22
N ILE A 35 -2.24 1.28 3.85
CA ILE A 35 -2.01 0.15 4.74
C ILE A 35 -0.58 0.16 5.30
N LEU A 36 0.41 0.44 4.46
CA LEU A 36 1.81 0.58 4.88
C LEU A 36 1.96 1.71 5.90
N ILE A 37 1.38 2.88 5.64
CA ILE A 37 1.44 4.03 6.57
C ILE A 37 0.84 3.65 7.92
N TYR A 38 -0.33 3.00 7.92
CA TYR A 38 -0.96 2.58 9.16
C TYR A 38 -0.14 1.53 9.92
N HIS A 39 0.54 0.61 9.24
CA HIS A 39 1.47 -0.32 9.88
C HIS A 39 2.64 0.38 10.56
N PHE A 40 3.25 1.37 9.91
CA PHE A 40 4.31 2.15 10.54
C PHE A 40 3.81 2.93 11.76
N ILE A 41 2.59 3.47 11.69
CA ILE A 41 1.95 4.11 12.84
C ILE A 41 1.73 3.11 13.96
N LEU A 42 1.21 1.92 13.67
CA LEU A 42 1.02 0.86 14.66
C LEU A 42 2.33 0.44 15.31
N ILE A 43 3.39 0.22 14.53
CA ILE A 43 4.73 -0.09 15.05
C ILE A 43 5.21 1.04 15.97
N GLY A 44 5.08 2.29 15.54
CA GLY A 44 5.47 3.45 16.33
C GLY A 44 4.71 3.54 17.66
N ILE A 45 3.40 3.33 17.64
CA ILE A 45 2.56 3.31 18.85
C ILE A 45 2.94 2.13 19.75
N SER A 46 3.16 0.94 19.20
CA SER A 46 3.63 -0.22 19.96
C SER A 46 4.98 0.04 20.63
N CYS A 47 5.90 0.74 19.96
CA CYS A 47 7.15 1.19 20.57
C CYS A 47 6.91 2.16 21.74
N VAL A 48 6.00 3.13 21.58
CA VAL A 48 5.64 4.06 22.66
C VAL A 48 5.06 3.30 23.86
N TYR A 49 4.13 2.37 23.62
CA TYR A 49 3.55 1.56 24.70
C TYR A 49 4.56 0.65 25.38
N TYR A 50 5.53 0.11 24.64
CA TYR A 50 6.64 -0.62 25.24
C TYR A 50 7.48 0.26 26.18
N LEU A 51 7.84 1.47 25.75
CA LEU A 51 8.58 2.42 26.60
C LEU A 51 7.78 2.85 27.85
N LEU A 52 6.45 2.94 27.73
CA LEU A 52 5.54 3.20 28.83
C LEU A 52 5.25 1.97 29.73
N ARG A 53 5.93 0.85 29.48
CA ARG A 53 5.72 -0.44 30.20
C ARG A 53 4.32 -1.02 30.07
N GLY A 54 3.62 -0.70 28.97
CA GLY A 54 2.35 -1.35 28.61
C GLY A 54 2.52 -2.78 28.08
N PHE A 55 3.74 -3.12 27.64
CA PHE A 55 4.15 -4.47 27.24
C PHE A 55 5.46 -4.84 27.92
N ASP A 56 5.65 -6.11 28.24
CA ASP A 56 6.98 -6.64 28.53
C ASP A 56 7.78 -6.91 27.24
N PHE A 57 9.02 -7.34 27.38
CA PHE A 57 9.89 -7.59 26.23
C PHE A 57 9.42 -8.77 25.37
N GLU A 58 8.87 -9.82 25.98
CA GLU A 58 8.39 -11.00 25.27
C GLU A 58 7.11 -10.66 24.50
N GLU A 59 6.18 -9.97 25.13
CA GLU A 59 4.96 -9.43 24.55
C GLU A 59 5.27 -8.48 23.38
N PHE A 60 6.18 -7.54 23.57
CA PHE A 60 6.59 -6.62 22.50
C PHE A 60 7.22 -7.36 21.30
N THR A 61 8.13 -8.30 21.57
CA THR A 61 8.78 -9.10 20.53
C THR A 61 7.77 -9.94 19.76
N SER A 62 6.82 -10.55 20.47
CA SER A 62 5.72 -11.32 19.88
C SER A 62 4.82 -10.45 19.01
N LEU A 63 4.44 -9.26 19.48
CA LEU A 63 3.65 -8.29 18.72
C LEU A 63 4.37 -7.85 17.44
N MET A 64 5.68 -7.61 17.51
CA MET A 64 6.49 -7.32 16.33
C MET A 64 6.59 -8.52 15.38
N GLY A 65 6.62 -9.75 15.90
CA GLY A 65 6.55 -10.97 15.10
C GLY A 65 5.27 -11.07 14.24
N ILE A 66 4.18 -10.44 14.67
CA ILE A 66 2.91 -10.38 13.92
C ILE A 66 2.92 -9.20 12.93
N LEU A 67 3.34 -8.00 13.38
CA LEU A 67 3.31 -6.78 12.57
C LEU A 67 4.37 -6.73 11.46
N ALA A 68 5.56 -7.29 11.69
CA ALA A 68 6.70 -7.16 10.80
C ALA A 68 6.54 -7.89 9.45
N PRO A 69 6.09 -9.17 9.39
CA PRO A 69 5.87 -9.86 8.11
C PRO A 69 4.89 -9.12 7.21
N VAL A 70 3.85 -8.57 7.82
CA VAL A 70 2.80 -7.81 7.17
C VAL A 70 3.37 -6.52 6.59
N THR A 71 4.06 -5.74 7.42
CA THR A 71 4.73 -4.51 7.01
C THR A 71 5.70 -4.76 5.85
N ALA A 72 6.45 -5.87 5.89
CA ALA A 72 7.36 -6.27 4.83
C ALA A 72 6.63 -6.61 3.52
N MET A 73 5.51 -7.33 3.60
CA MET A 73 4.68 -7.65 2.44
C MET A 73 4.17 -6.38 1.72
N TYR A 74 3.63 -5.43 2.47
CA TYR A 74 3.16 -4.15 1.91
C TYR A 74 4.31 -3.26 1.46
N GLY A 75 5.38 -3.19 2.26
CA GLY A 75 6.62 -2.49 1.92
C GLY A 75 7.15 -2.95 0.57
N GLY A 76 7.28 -4.26 0.38
CA GLY A 76 7.74 -4.86 -0.87
C GLY A 76 6.87 -4.48 -2.06
N ALA A 77 5.54 -4.53 -1.93
CA ALA A 77 4.62 -4.14 -3.00
C ALA A 77 4.76 -2.64 -3.38
N VAL A 78 4.91 -1.76 -2.38
CA VAL A 78 5.09 -0.32 -2.60
C VAL A 78 6.45 -0.02 -3.23
N PHE A 79 7.55 -0.57 -2.70
CA PHE A 79 8.88 -0.40 -3.28
C PHE A 79 8.94 -0.91 -4.72
N ARG A 80 8.31 -2.04 -5.01
CA ARG A 80 8.21 -2.56 -6.38
C ARG A 80 7.42 -1.64 -7.30
N TYR A 81 6.29 -1.09 -6.84
CA TYR A 81 5.51 -0.13 -7.62
C TYR A 81 6.31 1.15 -7.91
N ILE A 82 7.02 1.68 -6.91
CA ILE A 82 7.92 2.84 -7.08
C ILE A 82 9.02 2.50 -8.09
N GLY A 83 9.67 1.34 -7.97
CA GLY A 83 10.68 0.88 -8.92
C GLY A 83 10.14 0.82 -10.35
N ARG A 84 8.96 0.22 -10.56
CA ARG A 84 8.28 0.17 -11.86
C ARG A 84 7.89 1.54 -12.39
N SER A 85 7.50 2.48 -11.53
CA SER A 85 7.15 3.84 -11.96
C SER A 85 8.34 4.63 -12.53
N ILE A 86 9.57 4.25 -12.16
CA ILE A 86 10.81 4.84 -12.69
C ILE A 86 11.18 4.18 -14.02
N THR A 87 11.05 2.85 -14.13
CA THR A 87 11.47 2.10 -15.33
C THR A 87 10.42 2.10 -16.45
N GLU A 88 9.13 2.25 -16.12
CA GLU A 88 8.02 2.12 -17.07
C GLU A 88 6.95 3.22 -16.83
N PRO A 89 7.13 4.44 -17.38
CA PRO A 89 6.26 5.58 -17.12
C PRO A 89 4.81 5.42 -17.63
N ASN A 90 4.51 4.41 -18.45
CA ASN A 90 3.18 4.18 -19.04
C ASN A 90 2.30 3.15 -18.30
N LEU A 91 2.72 2.61 -17.15
CA LEU A 91 1.92 1.62 -16.40
C LEU A 91 0.74 2.21 -15.61
N ASN A 92 0.68 3.53 -15.45
CA ASN A 92 -0.24 4.19 -14.53
C ASN A 92 -1.73 4.16 -14.91
N GLY A 93 -2.09 3.68 -16.10
CA GLY A 93 -3.47 3.69 -16.59
C GLY A 93 -4.20 2.35 -16.62
N LYS A 94 -3.52 1.21 -16.44
CA LYS A 94 -4.07 -0.10 -16.86
C LYS A 94 -4.90 -0.87 -15.82
N ASN A 95 -4.80 -0.53 -14.53
CA ASN A 95 -5.45 -1.27 -13.45
C ASN A 95 -6.50 -0.41 -12.71
N SER A 96 -7.44 0.15 -13.47
CA SER A 96 -8.52 1.04 -13.02
C SER A 96 -9.83 0.31 -12.67
N GLN A 97 -9.75 -0.95 -12.21
CA GLN A 97 -10.92 -1.60 -11.62
C GLN A 97 -11.34 -0.80 -10.37
N PRO A 98 -12.59 -0.30 -10.30
CA PRO A 98 -13.04 0.53 -9.20
C PRO A 98 -12.95 -0.26 -7.91
N ILE A 99 -12.27 0.30 -6.91
CA ILE A 99 -12.24 -0.31 -5.59
C ILE A 99 -13.54 0.04 -4.89
N ASN A 100 -14.29 -0.99 -4.52
CA ASN A 100 -15.55 -0.84 -3.79
C ASN A 100 -15.31 -0.10 -2.46
N ASN A 101 -16.16 0.87 -2.12
CA ASN A 101 -16.10 1.61 -0.85
C ASN A 101 -16.11 0.69 0.38
N MET A 102 -16.74 -0.49 0.25
CA MET A 102 -16.73 -1.56 1.25
C MET A 102 -15.30 -1.96 1.65
N VAL A 103 -14.40 -2.12 0.67
CA VAL A 103 -13.01 -2.54 0.91
C VAL A 103 -12.26 -1.44 1.66
N ARG A 104 -12.44 -0.18 1.24
CA ARG A 104 -11.78 0.95 1.88
C ARG A 104 -12.23 1.10 3.34
N TRP A 105 -13.52 0.88 3.60
CA TRP A 105 -14.07 0.84 4.95
C TRP A 105 -13.50 -0.33 5.76
N LEU A 106 -13.43 -1.54 5.17
CA LEU A 106 -12.88 -2.72 5.83
C LEU A 106 -11.42 -2.53 6.24
N VAL A 107 -10.59 -1.96 5.36
CA VAL A 107 -9.18 -1.65 5.67
C VAL A 107 -9.09 -0.67 6.83
N ASN A 108 -9.82 0.45 6.80
CA ASN A 108 -9.79 1.40 7.91
C ASN A 108 -10.34 0.78 9.21
N GLY A 109 -11.42 -0.01 9.14
CA GLY A 109 -12.01 -0.70 10.28
C GLY A 109 -11.06 -1.69 10.93
N HIS A 110 -10.30 -2.45 10.12
CA HIS A 110 -9.21 -3.32 10.60
C HIS A 110 -8.21 -2.54 11.44
N PHE A 111 -7.69 -1.44 10.89
CA PHE A 111 -6.66 -0.65 11.58
C PHE A 111 -7.14 -0.07 12.90
N VAL A 112 -8.36 0.46 12.92
CA VAL A 112 -8.96 0.96 14.15
C VAL A 112 -9.11 -0.17 15.18
N THR A 113 -9.54 -1.36 14.75
CA THR A 113 -9.71 -2.53 15.62
C THR A 113 -8.37 -3.01 16.19
N VAL A 114 -7.34 -3.16 15.34
CA VAL A 114 -5.99 -3.54 15.76
C VAL A 114 -5.40 -2.51 16.72
N MET A 115 -5.52 -1.23 16.40
CA MET A 115 -5.05 -0.14 17.27
C MET A 115 -5.76 -0.13 18.61
N LEU A 116 -7.07 -0.40 18.63
CA LEU A 116 -7.86 -0.48 19.85
C LEU A 116 -7.46 -1.69 20.70
N LEU A 117 -7.23 -2.86 20.10
CA LEU A 117 -6.76 -4.06 20.82
C LEU A 117 -5.39 -3.83 21.48
N ILE A 118 -4.43 -3.28 20.74
CA ILE A 118 -3.09 -2.95 21.25
C ILE A 118 -3.20 -1.93 22.39
N SER A 119 -4.02 -0.88 22.21
CA SER A 119 -4.19 0.16 23.23
C SER A 119 -4.91 -0.38 24.47
N LEU A 120 -5.91 -1.25 24.30
CA LEU A 120 -6.66 -1.84 25.41
C LEU A 120 -5.76 -2.74 26.25
N LYS A 121 -4.93 -3.58 25.62
CA LYS A 121 -3.93 -4.36 26.35
C LYS A 121 -2.91 -3.48 27.06
N ALA A 122 -2.39 -2.45 26.38
CA ALA A 122 -1.35 -1.60 26.93
C ALA A 122 -1.83 -0.72 28.11
N LEU A 123 -3.08 -0.23 28.05
CA LEU A 123 -3.63 0.73 29.03
C LEU A 123 -4.52 0.08 30.09
N ALA A 124 -5.14 -1.06 29.78
CA ALA A 124 -6.03 -1.79 30.68
C ALA A 124 -5.71 -3.30 30.67
N PRO A 125 -4.53 -3.71 31.17
CA PRO A 125 -4.08 -5.11 31.10
C PRO A 125 -4.97 -6.09 31.86
N ASN A 126 -5.80 -5.61 32.80
CA ASN A 126 -6.76 -6.44 33.54
C ASN A 126 -8.01 -6.82 32.72
N ILE A 127 -8.25 -6.19 31.57
CA ILE A 127 -9.45 -6.40 30.74
C ILE A 127 -9.17 -7.41 29.62
N LEU A 128 -7.99 -7.36 29.02
CA LEU A 128 -7.61 -8.19 27.87
C LEU A 128 -6.23 -8.81 28.11
N ASN A 129 -6.14 -10.13 28.01
CA ASN A 129 -4.87 -10.84 28.11
C ASN A 129 -4.07 -10.70 26.79
N PHE A 130 -2.74 -10.69 26.88
CA PHE A 130 -1.85 -10.65 25.72
C PHE A 130 -2.07 -11.82 24.75
N GLN A 131 -2.26 -13.03 25.29
CA GLN A 131 -2.45 -14.22 24.48
C GLN A 131 -3.74 -14.13 23.66
N ASP A 132 -4.83 -13.70 24.28
CA ASP A 132 -6.11 -13.52 23.60
C ASP A 132 -6.02 -12.39 22.55
N MET A 133 -5.36 -11.28 22.91
CA MET A 133 -5.11 -10.18 21.99
C MET A 133 -4.35 -10.66 20.74
N THR A 134 -3.24 -11.37 20.91
CA THR A 134 -2.43 -11.85 19.78
C THR A 134 -3.14 -12.91 18.95
N MET A 135 -3.99 -13.74 19.55
CA MET A 135 -4.86 -14.66 18.83
C MET A 135 -5.84 -13.90 17.93
N PHE A 136 -6.53 -12.87 18.47
CA PHE A 136 -7.42 -12.02 17.68
C PHE A 136 -6.67 -11.28 16.57
N LEU A 137 -5.52 -10.68 16.89
CA LEU A 137 -4.69 -9.99 15.91
C LEU A 137 -4.29 -10.91 14.77
N THR A 138 -3.82 -12.12 15.06
CA THR A 138 -3.42 -13.10 14.04
C THR A 138 -4.60 -13.50 13.16
N LEU A 139 -5.77 -13.71 13.75
CA LEU A 139 -6.98 -14.05 12.99
C LEU A 139 -7.37 -12.92 12.04
N VAL A 140 -7.52 -11.70 12.55
CA VAL A 140 -7.96 -10.56 11.74
C VAL A 140 -6.89 -10.23 10.68
N GLU A 141 -5.62 -10.31 11.04
CA GLU A 141 -4.50 -10.09 10.13
C GLU A 141 -4.45 -11.14 9.02
N SER A 142 -4.69 -12.42 9.34
CA SER A 142 -4.74 -13.48 8.33
C SER A 142 -5.87 -13.26 7.31
N ALA A 143 -7.03 -12.76 7.74
CA ALA A 143 -8.15 -12.46 6.85
C ALA A 143 -7.82 -11.33 5.86
N LEU A 144 -7.10 -10.28 6.31
CA LEU A 144 -6.58 -9.26 5.40
C LEU A 144 -5.43 -9.79 4.53
N GLY A 145 -4.55 -10.63 5.08
CA GLY A 145 -3.46 -11.28 4.35
C GLY A 145 -3.97 -12.03 3.11
N VAL A 146 -5.10 -12.73 3.21
CA VAL A 146 -5.76 -13.40 2.06
C VAL A 146 -6.19 -12.40 0.99
N TYR A 147 -6.86 -11.32 1.38
CA TYR A 147 -7.26 -10.26 0.43
C TYR A 147 -6.04 -9.64 -0.26
N MET A 148 -4.94 -9.47 0.48
CA MET A 148 -3.71 -8.92 -0.05
C MET A 148 -2.94 -9.87 -0.94
N GLY A 149 -2.97 -11.18 -0.65
CA GLY A 149 -2.44 -12.20 -1.56
C GLY A 149 -3.02 -12.02 -2.96
N ASN A 150 -4.32 -11.75 -3.06
CA ASN A 150 -4.97 -11.49 -4.35
C ASN A 150 -4.53 -10.17 -5.00
N ILE A 151 -4.31 -9.10 -4.24
CA ILE A 151 -3.78 -7.83 -4.79
C ILE A 151 -2.36 -8.00 -5.29
N ILE A 152 -1.53 -8.71 -4.55
CA ILE A 152 -0.14 -8.97 -4.89
C ILE A 152 -0.05 -9.87 -6.13
N LEU A 153 -0.84 -10.94 -6.20
CA LEU A 153 -0.97 -11.78 -7.39
C LEU A 153 -1.38 -10.95 -8.61
N ALA A 154 -2.39 -10.09 -8.48
CA ALA A 154 -2.81 -9.18 -9.55
C ALA A 154 -1.76 -8.11 -9.95
N LEU A 155 -0.73 -7.90 -9.13
CA LEU A 155 0.42 -7.04 -9.45
C LEU A 155 1.56 -7.83 -10.15
N PHE A 156 1.62 -9.13 -9.91
CA PHE A 156 2.63 -10.05 -10.43
C PHE A 156 2.22 -10.78 -11.70
N GLU A 157 0.92 -10.94 -11.96
CA GLU A 157 0.42 -11.59 -13.15
C GLU A 157 0.76 -10.71 -14.39
N PRO A 158 1.66 -11.16 -15.28
CA PRO A 158 1.90 -10.46 -16.53
C PRO A 158 0.63 -10.59 -17.36
N GLU A 159 0.14 -9.48 -17.91
CA GLU A 159 -0.99 -9.45 -18.84
C GLU A 159 -0.79 -10.56 -19.88
N ALA A 160 -1.58 -11.63 -19.79
CA ALA A 160 -1.56 -12.70 -20.77
C ALA A 160 -1.90 -12.06 -22.10
N LYS A 161 -0.90 -11.95 -23.00
CA LYS A 161 -1.09 -11.49 -24.37
C LYS A 161 -2.29 -12.25 -24.92
N LYS A 162 -3.41 -11.55 -25.16
CA LYS A 162 -4.46 -12.07 -26.04
C LYS A 162 -3.76 -12.31 -27.38
N SER A 163 -3.49 -13.58 -27.67
CA SER A 163 -3.17 -14.02 -29.01
C SER A 163 -4.39 -13.70 -29.85
N ASP A 164 -4.30 -12.63 -30.64
CA ASP A 164 -5.21 -12.43 -31.77
C ASP A 164 -5.19 -13.71 -32.60
N LYS A 165 -6.38 -14.16 -32.97
CA LYS A 165 -6.61 -15.37 -33.75
C LYS A 165 -7.16 -14.97 -35.10
#